data_AF-A0A3D5NZQ0-F1
#
_entry.id   AF-A0A3D5NZQ0-F1
#
_cell.length_a   1.000
_cell.length_b   1.000
_cell.length_c   1.000
_cell.angle_alpha   90.00
_cell.angle_beta   90.00
_cell.angle_gamma   90.00
#
_symmetry.space_group_name_H-M   'P 1'
#
loop_
_entity.id
_entity.type
_entity.pdbx_description
1 polymer ?
#
loop_
_entity_poly.entity_id
_entity_poly.type
_entity_poly.pdbx_seq_one_letter_code
_entity_poly.pdbx_strand_id
1 'polypeptide(L)' 'MNYGPNEAGKYAQKLRINLLEAHGVDIILCPPFLALKPVFDAVADSKIKVGAQNMHEADSGAYTGE' A
#
# COMPACT_ATOMS: atom_id res chain seq x y z
N MET A 1 0.68 -4.45 -13.14
CA MET A 1 1.12 -4.99 -11.83
C MET A 1 2.61 -4.75 -11.70
N ASN A 2 3.06 -3.91 -10.76
CA ASN A 2 4.47 -3.51 -10.64
C ASN A 2 4.96 -3.71 -9.20
N TYR A 3 6.25 -4.02 -9.07
CA TYR A 3 6.99 -4.29 -7.83
C TYR A 3 6.57 -5.56 -7.08
N GLY A 4 7.56 -6.40 -6.76
CA GLY A 4 7.39 -7.48 -5.81
C GLY A 4 7.33 -6.98 -4.36
N PRO A 5 6.94 -7.82 -3.37
CA PRO A 5 6.79 -7.44 -1.96
C PRO A 5 7.98 -6.67 -1.37
N ASN A 6 9.20 -7.14 -1.62
CA ASN A 6 10.42 -6.51 -1.11
C ASN A 6 10.71 -5.16 -1.78
N GLU A 7 10.55 -5.08 -3.10
CA GLU A 7 10.78 -3.85 -3.86
C GLU A 7 9.78 -2.76 -3.48
N ALA A 8 8.51 -3.15 -3.32
CA ALA A 8 7.43 -2.24 -2.93
C ALA A 8 7.67 -1.67 -1.53
N GLY A 9 8.04 -2.50 -0.55
CA GLY A 9 8.38 -2.03 0.80
C GLY A 9 9.56 -1.05 0.80
N LYS A 10 10.63 -1.35 0.06
CA LYS A 10 11.79 -0.45 -0.10
C LYS A 10 11.39 0.88 -0.74
N TYR A 11 10.53 0.83 -1.76
CA TYR A 11 10.07 2.05 -2.43
C TYR A 11 9.17 2.89 -1.51
N ALA A 12 8.27 2.26 -0.77
CA ALA A 12 7.42 2.93 0.21
C ALA A 12 8.23 3.61 1.33
N GLN A 13 9.30 2.98 1.81
CA GLN A 13 10.19 3.58 2.80
C GLN A 13 10.91 4.84 2.24
N LYS A 14 11.32 4.81 0.98
CA LYS A 14 11.89 5.99 0.31
C LYS A 14 10.85 7.12 0.20
N LEU A 15 9.62 6.79 -0.17
CA LEU A 15 8.53 7.77 -0.25
C LEU A 15 8.21 8.38 1.11
N ARG A 16 8.15 7.57 2.17
CA ARG A 16 7.95 8.06 3.54
C ARG A 16 8.93 9.17 3.91
N ILE A 17 10.21 8.99 3.61
CA ILE A 17 11.26 9.98 3.91
C ILE A 17 11.08 11.23 3.04
N ASN A 18 10.83 11.05 1.75
CA ASN A 18 10.70 12.16 0.80
C ASN A 18 9.45 13.03 1.05
N LEU A 19 8.45 12.50 1.75
CA LEU A 19 7.15 13.13 1.94
C LEU A 19 6.90 13.60 3.38
N LEU A 20 7.95 13.64 4.23
CA LEU A 20 7.83 14.10 5.62
C LEU A 20 7.22 15.50 5.74
N GLU A 21 7.61 16.40 4.83
CA GLU A 21 7.19 17.81 4.79
C GLU A 21 5.99 18.07 3.87
N ALA A 22 5.32 17.01 3.39
CA ALA A 22 4.11 17.18 2.60
C ALA A 22 2.95 17.64 3.49
N HIS A 23 2.36 18.77 3.15
CA HIS A 23 1.25 19.38 3.88
C HIS A 23 0.09 19.74 2.96
N GLY A 24 -1.12 19.73 3.50
CA GLY A 24 -2.32 20.13 2.76
C GLY A 24 -2.82 19.12 1.72
N VAL A 25 -2.24 17.93 1.66
CA VAL A 25 -2.64 16.85 0.73
C VAL A 25 -2.72 15.51 1.45
N ASP A 26 -3.61 14.65 0.97
CA ASP A 26 -3.66 13.24 1.35
C ASP A 26 -2.82 12.41 0.40
N ILE A 27 -2.04 11.48 0.96
CA ILE A 27 -1.18 10.58 0.19
C ILE A 27 -1.61 9.14 0.46
N ILE A 28 -1.93 8.40 -0.59
CA ILE A 28 -2.37 7.01 -0.53
C ILE A 28 -1.50 6.17 -1.46
N LEU A 29 -0.95 5.06 -0.96
CA LEU A 29 -0.27 4.05 -1.78
C LEU A 29 -1.18 2.84 -1.99
N CYS A 30 -1.39 2.47 -3.26
CA CYS A 30 -2.18 1.27 -3.64
C CYS A 30 -1.28 0.24 -4.33
N PRO A 31 -0.50 -0.57 -3.59
CA PRO A 31 0.36 -1.60 -4.18
C PRO A 31 -0.45 -2.84 -4.63
N PRO A 32 0.17 -3.76 -5.40
CA PRO A 32 -0.42 -5.08 -5.65
C PRO A 32 -0.71 -5.84 -4.34
N PHE A 33 -1.70 -6.73 -4.35
CA PHE A 33 -2.18 -7.45 -3.15
C PHE A 33 -1.05 -8.07 -2.30
N LEU A 34 -0.12 -8.80 -2.93
CA LEU A 34 1.02 -9.44 -2.25
C LEU A 34 1.97 -8.44 -1.57
N ALA A 35 1.94 -7.17 -1.98
CA ALA A 35 2.78 -6.10 -1.45
C ALA A 35 2.05 -5.19 -0.44
N LEU A 36 0.76 -5.41 -0.15
CA LEU A 36 -0.01 -4.60 0.82
C LEU A 36 0.65 -4.58 2.19
N LYS A 37 0.98 -5.75 2.75
CA LYS A 37 1.58 -5.86 4.09
C LYS A 37 2.97 -5.20 4.17
N PRO A 38 3.94 -5.49 3.28
CA PRO A 38 5.23 -4.81 3.28
C PRO A 38 5.14 -3.28 3.16
N VAL A 39 4.23 -2.78 2.32
CA VAL A 39 4.05 -1.32 2.15
C VAL A 39 3.42 -0.71 3.40
N PHE A 40 2.40 -1.36 3.97
CA PHE A 40 1.78 -0.94 5.23
C PHE A 40 2.80 -0.82 6.36
N ASP A 41 3.65 -1.84 6.53
CA ASP A 41 4.70 -1.82 7.55
C ASP A 41 5.74 -0.72 7.30
N ALA A 42 6.13 -0.52 6.04
CA ALA A 42 7.15 0.47 5.68
C ALA A 42 6.70 1.91 5.96
N VAL A 43 5.40 2.19 5.84
CA VAL A 43 4.82 3.53 6.06
C VAL A 43 4.13 3.69 7.42
N ALA A 44 4.25 2.70 8.31
CA ALA A 44 3.71 2.77 9.67
C ALA A 44 4.20 4.05 10.38
N ASP A 45 3.31 4.64 11.18
CA ASP A 45 3.52 5.90 11.90
C ASP A 45 3.82 7.12 11.01
N SER A 46 3.43 7.08 9.73
CA SER A 46 3.47 8.24 8.82
C SER A 46 2.06 8.74 8.48
N LYS A 47 1.98 9.87 7.77
CA LYS A 47 0.72 10.40 7.23
C LYS A 47 0.27 9.69 5.93
N ILE A 48 1.09 8.77 5.41
CA ILE A 48 0.78 8.02 4.18
C ILE A 48 -0.22 6.92 4.51
N LYS A 49 -1.35 6.95 3.83
CA LYS A 49 -2.40 5.92 3.90
C LYS A 49 -2.08 4.78 2.92
N VAL A 50 -2.65 3.61 3.17
CA VAL A 50 -2.52 2.44 2.27
C VAL A 50 -3.91 1.98 1.82
N GLY A 51 -4.06 1.75 0.53
CA GLY A 51 -5.28 1.22 -0.09
C GLY A 51 -4.99 -0.03 -0.93
N ALA A 52 -6.04 -0.75 -1.32
CA ALA A 52 -5.96 -1.84 -2.29
C ALA A 52 -6.30 -1.33 -3.70
N GLN A 53 -5.85 -2.06 -4.72
CA GLN A 53 -6.18 -1.75 -6.13
C GLN A 53 -7.55 -2.29 -6.54
N ASN A 54 -8.00 -3.37 -5.91
CA ASN A 54 -9.28 -4.02 -6.15
C ASN A 54 -9.78 -4.67 -4.84
N MET A 55 -11.08 -4.95 -4.78
CA MET A 55 -11.74 -5.68 -3.70
C MET A 55 -12.99 -6.37 -4.25
N HIS A 56 -13.33 -7.53 -3.68
CA HIS A 56 -14.58 -8.23 -3.97
C HIS A 56 -15.75 -7.63 -3.17
N GLU A 57 -16.97 -7.66 -3.73
CA GLU A 57 -18.14 -7.04 -3.08
C GLU A 57 -18.69 -7.82 -1.88
N ALA A 58 -18.46 -9.14 -1.86
CA ALA A 58 -18.92 -10.01 -0.79
C ALA A 58 -17.82 -10.25 0.26
N ASP A 59 -18.20 -10.24 1.54
CA ASP A 59 -17.26 -10.46 2.65
C ASP A 59 -16.63 -11.87 2.64
N SER A 60 -17.36 -12.89 2.17
CA SER A 60 -16.86 -14.26 2.03
C SER A 60 -17.72 -15.13 1.11
N GLY A 61 -17.12 -16.17 0.53
CA GLY A 61 -17.80 -17.17 -0.29
C GLY A 61 -16.84 -17.98 -1.15
N ALA A 62 -17.39 -18.78 -2.06
CA ALA A 62 -16.62 -19.64 -2.97
C ALA A 62 -16.13 -18.86 -4.21
N TYR A 63 -15.32 -17.83 -3.98
CA TYR A 63 -14.81 -16.91 -5.00
C TYR A 63 -13.30 -17.12 -5.21
N THR A 64 -12.94 -18.22 -5.88
CA THR A 64 -11.54 -18.60 -6.06
C THR A 64 -10.72 -17.49 -6.75
N GLY A 65 -9.78 -16.89 -6.01
CA GLY A 65 -8.83 -15.91 -6.54
C GLY A 65 -9.22 -14.45 -6.35
N GLU A 66 -10.39 -14.18 -5.77
CA GLU A 66 -10.80 -12.85 -5.30
C GLU A 66 -10.24 -12.51 -3.92
#